data_AF-A0A1Y4N0F4-F1
#
_entry.id   AF-A0A1Y4N0F4-F1
#
_cell.length_a   1.000
_cell.length_b   1.000
_cell.length_c   1.000
_cell.angle_alpha   90.00
_cell.angle_beta   90.00
_cell.angle_gamma   90.00
#
_symmetry.space_group_name_H-M   'P 1'
#
loop_
_entity.id
_entity.type
_entity.pdbx_description
1 polymer ?
#
loop_
_entity_poly.entity_id
_entity_poly.type
_entity_poly.pdbx_seq_one_letter_code
_entity_poly.pdbx_strand_id
1 'polypeptide(L)'
;MSEVIRCPVCGKEKKQISLSDFDCEYCGFNNVFVKLFASEKSYEIWRESVSEAVQNLIRKRRSLLSDSHCLRVGNGTIAFLENEKKKIYIALSGGKVQIEDDAVEFDSSERNYAVVYKNGKVKVFGSDNEFGQKNTETWTDINYVLTAPNCTYGVTRKGTIVYAGSPADSSILKWSNVRTLKSYEEFIVGILNDGSVVLPENLPMTTELKNAEKWGHIKDVEVFRDGIVGLRNDGTVFFLGKEDDPKNECMSWQDIISIEADNTYIYGLSKNGKIFVAGNCKKILDKGRKDSALWNNIMLISCNKAGIGAVDEEGKFLFAGTISGDKAKIVEACNNYTSVLIQGA
;
A
#
# COMPACT_ATOMS: atom_id res chain seq x y z
N MET A 1 7.46 -38.16 -20.25
CA MET A 1 6.86 -36.91 -19.75
C MET A 1 7.52 -35.78 -20.50
N SER A 2 6.77 -34.94 -21.21
CA SER A 2 7.31 -33.79 -21.93
C SER A 2 7.90 -32.79 -20.95
N GLU A 3 9.14 -32.34 -21.19
CA GLU A 3 9.80 -31.31 -20.39
C GLU A 3 9.00 -30.01 -20.46
N VAL A 4 8.58 -29.49 -19.31
CA VAL A 4 7.81 -28.23 -19.23
C VAL A 4 8.79 -27.07 -19.40
N ILE A 5 8.70 -26.38 -20.53
CA ILE A 5 9.54 -25.21 -20.82
C ILE A 5 8.89 -23.97 -20.19
N ARG A 6 9.62 -23.27 -19.31
CA ARG A 6 9.18 -22.01 -18.68
C ARG A 6 9.94 -20.82 -19.24
N CYS A 7 9.27 -19.69 -19.36
CA CYS A 7 9.90 -18.43 -19.73
C CYS A 7 10.84 -17.97 -18.60
N PRO A 8 12.14 -17.73 -18.84
CA PRO A 8 13.08 -17.24 -17.84
C PRO A 8 12.78 -15.82 -17.35
N VAL A 9 11.95 -15.04 -18.08
CA VAL A 9 11.56 -13.68 -17.68
C VAL A 9 10.35 -13.68 -16.74
N CYS A 10 9.27 -14.39 -17.09
CA CYS A 10 8.01 -14.33 -16.33
C CYS A 10 7.59 -15.64 -15.65
N GLY A 11 8.36 -16.73 -15.80
CA GLY A 11 8.10 -18.03 -15.19
C GLY A 11 6.91 -18.82 -15.75
N LYS A 12 6.12 -18.22 -16.66
CA LYS A 12 4.96 -18.85 -17.29
C LYS A 12 5.39 -19.96 -18.26
N GLU A 13 4.59 -21.00 -18.31
CA GLU A 13 4.83 -22.17 -19.17
C GLU A 13 4.56 -21.82 -20.64
N LYS A 14 5.43 -22.29 -21.54
CA LYS A 14 5.24 -22.14 -22.97
C LYS A 14 4.07 -23.01 -23.40
N LYS A 15 3.01 -22.40 -23.96
CA LYS A 15 1.95 -23.16 -24.64
C LYS A 15 2.45 -23.70 -25.97
N GLN A 16 1.94 -24.86 -26.40
CA GLN A 16 2.32 -25.51 -27.66
C GLN A 16 1.94 -24.71 -28.92
N ILE A 17 1.18 -23.63 -28.80
CA ILE A 17 0.61 -22.88 -29.92
C ILE A 17 1.04 -21.41 -29.80
N SER A 18 2.17 -21.05 -30.39
CA SER A 18 2.61 -19.66 -30.56
C SER A 18 3.01 -19.45 -32.02
N LEU A 19 2.60 -18.32 -32.62
CA LEU A 19 2.89 -17.96 -34.02
C LEU A 19 4.38 -17.65 -34.26
N SER A 20 5.15 -17.39 -33.21
CA SER A 20 6.62 -17.44 -33.22
C SER A 20 7.08 -18.45 -32.16
N ASP A 21 7.88 -19.43 -32.58
CA ASP A 21 8.33 -20.52 -31.69
C ASP A 21 9.24 -20.04 -30.54
N PHE A 22 9.66 -18.78 -30.53
CA PHE A 22 10.72 -18.30 -29.65
C PHE A 22 10.29 -17.18 -28.70
N ASP A 23 9.15 -16.53 -28.88
CA ASP A 23 8.74 -15.39 -28.06
C ASP A 23 7.82 -15.81 -26.90
N CYS A 24 7.78 -15.01 -25.83
CA CYS A 24 6.84 -15.21 -24.74
C CYS A 24 5.52 -14.45 -24.98
N GLU A 25 4.41 -15.15 -25.11
CA GLU A 25 3.07 -14.54 -25.22
C GLU A 25 2.64 -13.76 -23.96
N TYR A 26 3.22 -14.08 -22.79
CA TYR A 26 2.81 -13.50 -21.50
C TYR A 26 3.53 -12.19 -21.20
N CYS A 27 4.85 -12.14 -21.39
CA CYS A 27 5.65 -10.94 -21.11
C CYS A 27 6.10 -10.18 -22.36
N GLY A 28 5.87 -10.74 -23.56
CA GLY A 28 6.28 -10.12 -24.82
C GLY A 28 7.78 -10.14 -25.09
N PHE A 29 8.58 -10.86 -24.31
CA PHE A 29 10.03 -10.94 -24.54
C PHE A 29 10.32 -11.78 -25.78
N ASN A 30 11.06 -11.19 -26.72
CA ASN A 30 11.42 -11.82 -27.98
C ASN A 30 12.55 -12.84 -27.80
N ASN A 31 12.51 -13.94 -28.55
CA ASN A 31 13.54 -14.97 -28.57
C ASN A 31 13.86 -15.58 -27.19
N VAL A 32 12.89 -15.59 -26.27
CA VAL A 32 13.05 -16.12 -24.92
C VAL A 32 13.30 -17.63 -24.87
N PHE A 33 12.83 -18.38 -25.87
CA PHE A 33 12.95 -19.84 -25.92
C PHE A 33 14.05 -20.33 -26.88
N VAL A 34 14.94 -19.43 -27.32
CA VAL A 34 16.10 -19.80 -28.15
C VAL A 34 17.04 -20.71 -27.35
N LYS A 35 17.45 -21.82 -27.97
CA LYS A 35 18.35 -22.83 -27.37
C LYS A 35 19.77 -22.82 -27.94
N LEU A 36 19.98 -22.16 -29.09
CA LEU A 36 21.25 -22.16 -29.81
C LEU A 36 21.72 -20.73 -30.05
N PHE A 37 22.99 -20.47 -29.76
CA PHE A 37 23.61 -19.16 -29.89
C PHE A 37 24.82 -19.25 -30.80
N ALA A 38 25.05 -18.22 -31.62
CA ALA A 38 26.16 -18.19 -32.57
C ALA A 38 27.54 -18.18 -31.88
N SER A 39 27.61 -17.71 -30.62
CA SER A 39 28.81 -17.69 -29.80
C SER A 39 28.46 -17.55 -28.32
N GLU A 40 29.44 -17.75 -27.45
CA GLU A 40 29.32 -17.45 -26.01
C GLU A 40 28.95 -15.99 -25.77
N LYS A 41 29.56 -15.07 -26.53
CA LYS A 41 29.23 -13.63 -26.47
C LYS A 41 27.76 -13.35 -26.82
N SER A 42 27.20 -14.05 -27.80
CA SER A 42 25.77 -13.91 -28.15
C SER A 42 24.85 -14.41 -27.03
N TYR A 43 25.26 -15.48 -26.34
CA TYR A 43 24.55 -15.99 -25.17
C TYR A 43 24.61 -15.03 -23.98
N GLU A 44 25.77 -14.40 -23.73
CA GLU A 44 25.94 -13.39 -22.68
C GLU A 44 25.02 -12.19 -22.89
N ILE A 45 24.99 -11.62 -24.09
CA ILE A 45 24.09 -10.50 -24.44
C ILE A 45 22.62 -10.87 -24.22
N TRP A 46 22.23 -12.09 -24.62
CA TRP A 46 20.88 -12.58 -24.38
C TRP A 46 20.59 -12.74 -22.89
N ARG A 47 21.52 -13.28 -22.09
CA ARG A 47 21.36 -13.40 -20.63
C ARG A 47 21.21 -12.04 -19.95
N GLU A 48 22.01 -11.05 -20.34
CA GLU A 48 21.89 -9.69 -19.83
C GLU A 48 20.53 -9.08 -20.16
N SER A 49 20.07 -9.27 -21.40
CA SER A 49 18.74 -8.82 -21.85
C SER A 49 17.61 -9.48 -21.05
N VAL A 50 17.73 -10.78 -20.76
CA VAL A 50 16.77 -11.51 -19.90
C VAL A 50 16.79 -10.95 -18.48
N SER A 51 17.98 -10.73 -17.91
CA SER A 51 18.13 -10.16 -16.57
C SER A 51 17.48 -8.77 -16.47
N GLU A 52 17.72 -7.90 -17.46
CA GLU A 52 17.08 -6.58 -17.53
C GLU A 52 15.56 -6.69 -17.65
N ALA A 53 15.06 -7.60 -18.47
CA ALA A 53 13.62 -7.83 -18.62
C ALA A 53 12.96 -8.35 -17.34
N VAL A 54 13.63 -9.24 -16.59
CA VAL A 54 13.18 -9.69 -15.26
C VAL A 54 13.07 -8.49 -14.31
N GLN A 55 14.10 -7.66 -14.23
CA GLN A 55 14.10 -6.48 -13.36
C GLN A 55 13.00 -5.48 -13.76
N ASN A 56 12.77 -5.28 -15.06
CA ASN A 56 11.70 -4.41 -15.54
C ASN A 56 10.30 -4.97 -15.22
N LEU A 57 10.12 -6.29 -15.32
CA LEU A 57 8.86 -6.94 -14.93
C LEU A 57 8.62 -6.80 -13.42
N ILE A 58 9.64 -6.99 -12.59
CA ILE A 58 9.56 -6.80 -11.13
C ILE A 58 9.20 -5.35 -10.80
N ARG A 59 9.88 -4.36 -11.40
CA ARG A 59 9.58 -2.94 -11.23
C ARG A 59 8.13 -2.61 -11.60
N LYS A 60 7.63 -3.14 -12.71
CA LYS A 60 6.25 -2.95 -13.15
C LYS A 60 5.26 -3.53 -12.12
N ARG A 61 5.48 -4.76 -11.67
CA ARG A 61 4.67 -5.42 -10.63
C ARG A 61 4.67 -4.65 -9.32
N ARG A 62 5.85 -4.20 -8.88
CA ARG A 62 6.02 -3.40 -7.67
C ARG A 62 5.19 -2.10 -7.74
N SER A 63 5.24 -1.39 -8.86
CA SER A 63 4.42 -0.19 -9.08
C SER A 63 2.92 -0.51 -8.99
N LEU A 64 2.47 -1.57 -9.65
CA LEU A 64 1.07 -2.00 -9.61
C LEU A 64 0.61 -2.38 -8.19
N LEU A 65 1.47 -3.07 -7.42
CA LEU A 65 1.18 -3.44 -6.03
C LEU A 65 1.12 -2.22 -5.11
N SER A 66 2.01 -1.24 -5.29
CA SER A 66 2.01 0.01 -4.52
C SER A 66 0.75 0.85 -4.80
N ASP A 67 0.30 0.92 -6.05
CA ASP A 67 -0.87 1.72 -6.43
C ASP A 67 -2.21 1.03 -6.10
N SER A 68 -2.21 -0.25 -5.74
CA SER A 68 -3.43 -1.07 -5.57
C SER A 68 -3.84 -1.31 -4.12
N HIS A 69 -3.16 -0.68 -3.15
CA HIS A 69 -3.49 -0.77 -1.72
C HIS A 69 -3.63 -2.21 -1.19
N CYS A 70 -2.81 -3.14 -1.73
CA CYS A 70 -2.95 -4.57 -1.45
C CYS A 70 -2.48 -5.01 -0.06
N LEU A 71 -1.84 -4.13 0.72
CA LEU A 71 -1.38 -4.38 2.07
C LEU A 71 -1.88 -3.28 3.00
N ARG A 72 -2.43 -3.67 4.15
CA ARG A 72 -2.80 -2.75 5.22
C ARG A 72 -2.31 -3.30 6.55
N VAL A 73 -1.52 -2.50 7.25
CA VAL A 73 -1.02 -2.82 8.59
C VAL A 73 -1.81 -1.98 9.59
N GLY A 74 -2.75 -2.62 10.29
CA GLY A 74 -3.55 -2.00 11.33
C GLY A 74 -2.98 -2.18 12.73
N ASN A 75 -3.77 -1.82 13.74
CA ASN A 75 -3.44 -2.10 15.13
C ASN A 75 -3.95 -3.50 15.54
N GLY A 76 -3.11 -4.51 15.36
CA GLY A 76 -3.48 -5.90 15.66
C GLY A 76 -4.22 -6.62 14.53
N THR A 77 -4.27 -6.02 13.34
CA THR A 77 -4.75 -6.65 12.11
C THR A 77 -3.74 -6.39 10.99
N ILE A 78 -3.55 -7.36 10.11
CA ILE A 78 -2.80 -7.18 8.86
C ILE A 78 -3.64 -7.79 7.75
N ALA A 79 -3.97 -6.98 6.74
CA ALA A 79 -4.83 -7.39 5.64
C ALA A 79 -4.09 -7.41 4.31
N PHE A 80 -4.41 -8.40 3.48
CA PHE A 80 -3.89 -8.57 2.13
C PHE A 80 -5.03 -8.73 1.14
N LEU A 81 -5.04 -7.94 0.06
CA LEU A 81 -6.05 -8.02 -1.00
C LEU A 81 -5.51 -8.79 -2.21
N GLU A 82 -6.10 -9.96 -2.48
CA GLU A 82 -5.88 -10.70 -3.71
C GLU A 82 -6.82 -10.18 -4.80
N ASN A 83 -6.31 -9.22 -5.57
CA ASN A 83 -7.11 -8.45 -6.51
C ASN A 83 -7.79 -9.26 -7.63
N GLU A 84 -7.19 -10.36 -8.07
CA GLU A 84 -7.78 -11.24 -9.11
C GLU A 84 -9.01 -11.99 -8.60
N LYS A 85 -8.94 -12.50 -7.36
CA LYS A 85 -10.03 -13.28 -6.75
C LYS A 85 -11.02 -12.45 -5.96
N LYS A 86 -10.74 -11.16 -5.75
CA LYS A 86 -11.53 -10.27 -4.88
C LYS A 86 -11.70 -10.87 -3.49
N LYS A 87 -10.57 -11.30 -2.91
CA LYS A 87 -10.50 -11.85 -1.55
C LYS A 87 -9.58 -11.01 -0.69
N ILE A 88 -9.99 -10.73 0.54
CA ILE A 88 -9.12 -10.14 1.55
C ILE A 88 -8.83 -11.18 2.64
N TYR A 89 -7.55 -11.34 2.95
CA TYR A 89 -7.06 -12.17 4.06
C TYR A 89 -6.66 -11.27 5.21
N ILE A 90 -7.26 -11.42 6.37
CA ILE A 90 -7.06 -10.55 7.54
C ILE A 90 -6.48 -11.39 8.67
N ALA A 91 -5.18 -11.26 8.92
CA ALA A 91 -4.52 -11.84 10.09
C ALA A 91 -4.89 -11.01 11.33
N LEU A 92 -5.59 -11.63 12.27
CA LEU A 92 -6.07 -11.01 13.50
C LEU A 92 -5.04 -11.14 14.63
N SER A 93 -5.20 -10.36 15.68
CA SER A 93 -4.27 -10.23 16.82
C SER A 93 -3.89 -11.54 17.51
N GLY A 94 -4.72 -12.57 17.42
CA GLY A 94 -4.46 -13.92 17.94
C GLY A 94 -3.80 -14.90 16.96
N GLY A 95 -3.48 -14.48 15.74
CA GLY A 95 -2.91 -15.32 14.67
C GLY A 95 -3.94 -16.09 13.82
N LYS A 96 -5.24 -15.90 14.06
CA LYS A 96 -6.28 -16.44 13.19
C LYS A 96 -6.41 -15.58 11.93
N VAL A 97 -6.68 -16.22 10.79
CA VAL A 97 -6.96 -15.51 9.53
C VAL A 97 -8.45 -15.53 9.25
N GLN A 98 -9.04 -14.36 9.12
CA GLN A 98 -10.37 -14.16 8.56
C GLN A 98 -10.24 -13.96 7.05
N ILE A 99 -11.13 -14.57 6.27
CA ILE A 99 -11.16 -14.44 4.82
C ILE A 99 -12.50 -13.85 4.44
N GLU A 100 -12.47 -12.77 3.66
CA GLU A 100 -13.65 -12.11 3.13
C GLU A 100 -13.65 -12.25 1.61
N ASP A 101 -14.68 -12.91 1.08
CA ASP A 101 -14.95 -13.01 -0.36
C ASP A 101 -15.66 -11.76 -0.89
N ASP A 102 -15.57 -11.54 -2.20
CA ASP A 102 -16.10 -10.36 -2.90
C ASP A 102 -15.63 -9.03 -2.28
N ALA A 103 -14.46 -9.00 -1.65
CA ALA A 103 -13.88 -7.82 -1.01
C ALA A 103 -12.95 -7.05 -1.96
N VAL A 104 -12.97 -5.71 -1.85
CA VAL A 104 -12.25 -4.80 -2.77
C VAL A 104 -11.42 -3.72 -2.09
N GLU A 105 -11.70 -3.37 -0.84
CA GLU A 105 -10.90 -2.40 -0.07
C GLU A 105 -10.98 -2.78 1.42
N PHE A 106 -9.93 -2.43 2.17
CA PHE A 106 -9.88 -2.58 3.61
C PHE A 106 -9.17 -1.39 4.24
N ASP A 107 -9.63 -1.02 5.42
CA ASP A 107 -8.86 -0.14 6.29
C ASP A 107 -9.00 -0.55 7.76
N SER A 108 -8.03 -0.16 8.59
CA SER A 108 -8.03 -0.45 10.02
C SER A 108 -7.54 0.72 10.85
N SER A 109 -8.28 0.98 11.92
CA SER A 109 -7.92 1.93 12.98
C SER A 109 -7.47 1.17 14.23
N GLU A 110 -7.25 1.90 15.32
CA GLU A 110 -6.95 1.32 16.63
C GLU A 110 -8.11 0.55 17.25
N ARG A 111 -9.34 0.80 16.79
CA ARG A 111 -10.57 0.33 17.45
C ARG A 111 -11.39 -0.60 16.56
N ASN A 112 -11.36 -0.37 15.26
CA ASN A 112 -12.20 -1.05 14.28
C ASN A 112 -11.43 -1.28 12.98
N TYR A 113 -11.96 -2.15 12.14
CA TYR A 113 -11.52 -2.31 10.75
C TYR A 113 -12.73 -2.51 9.86
N ALA A 114 -12.62 -2.07 8.61
CA ALA A 114 -13.72 -2.09 7.65
C ALA A 114 -13.32 -2.84 6.39
N VAL A 115 -14.28 -3.53 5.79
CA VAL A 115 -14.15 -4.18 4.49
C VAL A 115 -15.22 -3.60 3.56
N VAL A 116 -14.79 -3.17 2.37
CA VAL A 116 -15.69 -2.80 1.28
C VAL A 116 -15.85 -4.01 0.37
N TYR A 117 -17.10 -4.32 0.01
CA TYR A 117 -17.43 -5.41 -0.89
C TYR A 117 -17.72 -4.89 -2.30
N LYS A 118 -17.59 -5.76 -3.30
CA LYS A 118 -17.77 -5.47 -4.74
C LYS A 118 -19.14 -4.85 -5.06
N ASN A 119 -20.17 -5.19 -4.28
CA ASN A 119 -21.51 -4.61 -4.41
C ASN A 119 -21.63 -3.18 -3.84
N GLY A 120 -20.57 -2.62 -3.28
CA GLY A 120 -20.52 -1.29 -2.69
C GLY A 120 -21.07 -1.20 -1.26
N LYS A 121 -21.31 -2.35 -0.60
CA LYS A 121 -21.59 -2.41 0.84
C LYS A 121 -20.31 -2.38 1.66
N VAL A 122 -20.42 -1.94 2.90
CA VAL A 122 -19.33 -1.92 3.88
C VAL A 122 -19.74 -2.72 5.11
N LYS A 123 -18.80 -3.46 5.68
CA LYS A 123 -18.96 -4.06 7.00
C LYS A 123 -17.81 -3.63 7.88
N VAL A 124 -18.15 -3.13 9.07
CA VAL A 124 -17.17 -2.70 10.07
C VAL A 124 -17.15 -3.71 11.22
N PHE A 125 -15.97 -4.20 11.52
CA PHE A 125 -15.67 -5.17 12.54
C PHE A 125 -14.96 -4.51 13.74
N GLY A 126 -14.70 -5.28 14.78
CA GLY A 126 -14.21 -4.80 16.07
C GLY A 126 -15.31 -4.72 17.13
N SER A 127 -14.91 -4.55 18.38
CA SER A 127 -15.82 -4.55 19.53
C SER A 127 -16.42 -3.19 19.85
N ASP A 128 -15.76 -2.09 19.48
CA ASP A 128 -16.22 -0.73 19.78
C ASP A 128 -17.28 -0.25 18.79
N ASN A 129 -18.37 0.32 19.32
CA ASN A 129 -19.38 1.07 18.57
C ASN A 129 -19.93 2.26 19.37
N GLU A 130 -19.19 2.77 20.36
CA GLU A 130 -19.68 3.80 21.29
C GLU A 130 -20.18 5.07 20.58
N PHE A 131 -19.63 5.39 19.41
CA PHE A 131 -20.01 6.54 18.60
C PHE A 131 -20.93 6.18 17.42
N GLY A 132 -21.25 4.90 17.22
CA GLY A 132 -22.01 4.41 16.06
C GLY A 132 -21.16 4.23 14.80
N GLN A 133 -19.83 4.17 14.94
CA GLN A 133 -18.88 4.07 13.83
C GLN A 133 -18.96 2.78 13.00
N LYS A 134 -19.75 1.80 13.43
CA LYS A 134 -20.04 0.56 12.67
C LYS A 134 -21.35 0.60 11.88
N ASN A 135 -22.19 1.61 12.11
CA ASN A 135 -23.57 1.69 11.58
C ASN A 135 -23.56 2.06 10.08
N THR A 136 -23.16 1.10 9.25
CA THR A 136 -22.92 1.24 7.80
C THR A 136 -23.96 0.50 6.96
N GLU A 137 -25.04 0.00 7.56
CA GLU A 137 -26.02 -0.88 6.93
C GLU A 137 -26.71 -0.22 5.72
N THR A 138 -26.95 1.08 5.83
CA THR A 138 -27.62 1.88 4.79
C THR A 138 -26.68 2.29 3.66
N TRP A 139 -25.37 2.16 3.83
CA TRP A 139 -24.41 2.61 2.82
C TRP A 139 -24.51 1.76 1.56
N THR A 140 -24.27 2.40 0.41
CA THR A 140 -24.28 1.77 -0.91
C THR A 140 -23.29 2.49 -1.82
N ASP A 141 -22.85 1.83 -2.88
CA ASP A 141 -21.98 2.42 -3.90
C ASP A 141 -20.63 2.92 -3.37
N ILE A 142 -20.12 2.31 -2.29
CA ILE A 142 -18.82 2.63 -1.69
C ILE A 142 -17.69 1.97 -2.49
N ASN A 143 -16.61 2.70 -2.74
CA ASN A 143 -15.39 2.18 -3.37
C ASN A 143 -14.16 2.27 -2.47
N TYR A 144 -14.17 3.16 -1.47
CA TYR A 144 -13.06 3.38 -0.56
C TYR A 144 -13.58 3.59 0.86
N VAL A 145 -12.83 3.13 1.86
CA VAL A 145 -13.17 3.29 3.26
C VAL A 145 -11.96 3.78 4.04
N LEU A 146 -12.21 4.64 5.03
CA LEU A 146 -11.24 5.07 6.02
C LEU A 146 -11.86 4.91 7.41
N THR A 147 -11.15 4.25 8.30
CA THR A 147 -11.51 4.04 9.69
C THR A 147 -10.67 4.96 10.57
N ALA A 148 -11.33 5.92 11.22
CA ALA A 148 -10.76 6.76 12.26
C ALA A 148 -11.23 6.25 13.65
N PRO A 149 -10.67 6.72 14.78
CA PRO A 149 -11.03 6.20 16.11
C PRO A 149 -12.54 6.27 16.42
N ASN A 150 -13.18 7.41 16.15
CA ASN A 150 -14.59 7.63 16.51
C ASN A 150 -15.53 7.66 15.31
N CYS A 151 -15.04 7.39 14.10
CA CYS A 151 -15.79 7.54 12.86
C CYS A 151 -15.25 6.63 11.75
N THR A 152 -16.15 6.07 10.94
CA THR A 152 -15.82 5.43 9.67
C THR A 152 -16.33 6.32 8.55
N TYR A 153 -15.49 6.55 7.54
CA TYR A 153 -15.81 7.32 6.35
C TYR A 153 -15.84 6.40 5.13
N GLY A 154 -16.87 6.52 4.31
CA GLY A 154 -16.96 5.87 3.02
C GLY A 154 -16.88 6.90 1.91
N VAL A 155 -16.12 6.62 0.86
CA VAL A 155 -16.16 7.38 -0.38
C VAL A 155 -16.96 6.57 -1.39
N THR A 156 -17.96 7.21 -1.99
CA THR A 156 -18.78 6.59 -3.05
C THR A 156 -18.02 6.55 -4.37
N ARG A 157 -18.47 5.75 -5.34
CA ARG A 157 -17.91 5.75 -6.71
C ARG A 157 -17.99 7.10 -7.42
N LYS A 158 -18.90 7.98 -6.97
CA LYS A 158 -19.04 9.37 -7.45
C LYS A 158 -18.13 10.36 -6.73
N GLY A 159 -17.33 9.91 -5.76
CA GLY A 159 -16.43 10.74 -4.97
C GLY A 159 -17.13 11.63 -3.93
N THR A 160 -18.32 11.22 -3.46
CA THR A 160 -19.01 11.83 -2.32
C THR A 160 -18.68 11.07 -1.04
N ILE A 161 -18.47 11.79 0.07
CA ILE A 161 -18.17 11.21 1.39
C ILE A 161 -19.48 10.93 2.15
N VAL A 162 -19.57 9.74 2.74
CA VAL A 162 -20.54 9.38 3.79
C VAL A 162 -19.79 9.01 5.06
N TYR A 163 -20.45 9.06 6.21
CA TYR A 163 -19.82 8.72 7.49
C TYR A 163 -20.80 8.07 8.46
N ALA A 164 -20.23 7.34 9.42
CA ALA A 164 -20.91 6.68 10.52
C ALA A 164 -20.02 6.88 11.73
N GLY A 165 -20.56 7.39 12.84
CA GLY A 165 -19.77 7.81 13.98
C GLY A 165 -19.86 9.32 14.26
N SER A 166 -18.84 9.83 14.93
CA SER A 166 -18.69 11.25 15.26
C SER A 166 -17.53 11.86 14.44
N PRO A 167 -17.82 12.55 13.32
CA PRO A 167 -16.77 13.16 12.53
C PRO A 167 -16.19 14.38 13.25
N ALA A 168 -14.87 14.53 13.19
CA ALA A 168 -14.18 15.64 13.85
C ALA A 168 -14.38 16.98 13.14
N ASP A 169 -14.44 16.96 11.80
CA ASP A 169 -14.81 18.12 11.00
C ASP A 169 -15.86 17.73 9.96
N SER A 170 -17.02 18.39 10.01
CA SER A 170 -18.10 18.19 9.05
C SER A 170 -17.88 18.93 7.73
N SER A 171 -16.90 19.85 7.65
CA SER A 171 -16.55 20.57 6.42
C SER A 171 -16.12 19.62 5.31
N ILE A 172 -15.56 18.46 5.67
CA ILE A 172 -15.11 17.44 4.69
C ILE A 172 -16.28 16.93 3.83
N LEU A 173 -17.52 16.98 4.35
CA LEU A 173 -18.72 16.54 3.62
C LEU A 173 -19.08 17.45 2.45
N LYS A 174 -18.49 18.65 2.38
CA LYS A 174 -18.65 19.58 1.26
C LYS A 174 -17.74 19.22 0.07
N TRP A 175 -16.75 18.35 0.27
CA TRP A 175 -15.84 17.95 -0.81
C TRP A 175 -16.55 17.08 -1.85
N SER A 176 -16.04 17.14 -3.08
CA SER A 176 -16.59 16.39 -4.22
C SER A 176 -15.44 15.82 -5.04
N ASN A 177 -15.71 14.78 -5.85
CA ASN A 177 -14.68 14.08 -6.62
C ASN A 177 -13.53 13.53 -5.76
N VAL A 178 -13.82 13.20 -4.51
CA VAL A 178 -12.84 12.60 -3.59
C VAL A 178 -12.51 11.20 -4.09
N ARG A 179 -11.22 10.88 -4.17
CA ARG A 179 -10.71 9.58 -4.58
C ARG A 179 -10.36 8.74 -3.36
N THR A 180 -9.57 9.30 -2.45
CA THR A 180 -9.14 8.65 -1.21
C THR A 180 -9.11 9.65 -0.06
N LEU A 181 -9.13 9.13 1.16
CA LEU A 181 -8.99 9.88 2.40
C LEU A 181 -7.84 9.27 3.21
N LYS A 182 -7.11 10.11 3.94
CA LYS A 182 -6.05 9.66 4.86
C LYS A 182 -6.24 10.38 6.19
N SER A 183 -5.90 9.73 7.29
CA SER A 183 -6.06 10.36 8.60
C SER A 183 -4.96 10.06 9.57
N TYR A 184 -4.69 11.05 10.41
CA TYR A 184 -4.05 10.88 11.69
C TYR A 184 -5.02 11.27 12.79
N GLU A 185 -5.42 10.29 13.61
CA GLU A 185 -6.45 10.48 14.63
C GLU A 185 -7.74 11.06 14.01
N GLU A 186 -8.04 12.32 14.30
CA GLU A 186 -9.23 13.02 13.85
C GLU A 186 -8.96 13.96 12.67
N PHE A 187 -7.69 14.17 12.30
CA PHE A 187 -7.29 15.00 11.17
C PHE A 187 -7.34 14.21 9.88
N ILE A 188 -8.18 14.66 8.94
CA ILE A 188 -8.42 13.98 7.66
C ILE A 188 -7.92 14.86 6.52
N VAL A 189 -7.27 14.24 5.55
CA VAL A 189 -6.84 14.85 4.29
C VAL A 189 -7.46 14.08 3.14
N GLY A 190 -8.01 14.79 2.16
CA GLY A 190 -8.57 14.18 0.95
C GLY A 190 -7.63 14.32 -0.24
N ILE A 191 -7.60 13.28 -1.08
CA ILE A 191 -7.05 13.37 -2.44
C ILE A 191 -8.20 13.27 -3.43
N LEU A 192 -8.30 14.23 -4.35
CA LEU A 192 -9.31 14.25 -5.40
C LEU A 192 -8.90 13.39 -6.60
N ASN A 193 -9.85 13.11 -7.50
CA ASN A 193 -9.62 12.30 -8.71
C ASN A 193 -8.57 12.90 -9.67
N ASP A 194 -8.36 14.21 -9.65
CA ASP A 194 -7.35 14.91 -10.45
C ASP A 194 -5.96 14.97 -9.79
N GLY A 195 -5.84 14.43 -8.58
CA GLY A 195 -4.62 14.45 -7.77
C GLY A 195 -4.42 15.74 -6.97
N SER A 196 -5.44 16.59 -6.84
CA SER A 196 -5.42 17.73 -5.92
C SER A 196 -5.61 17.27 -4.47
N VAL A 197 -4.99 17.96 -3.52
CA VAL A 197 -5.17 17.73 -2.08
C VAL A 197 -6.19 18.73 -1.53
N VAL A 198 -7.11 18.26 -0.69
CA VAL A 198 -8.09 19.10 0.02
C VAL A 198 -7.98 18.88 1.53
N LEU A 199 -8.13 19.97 2.28
CA LEU A 199 -8.00 19.97 3.73
C LEU A 199 -9.25 20.50 4.42
N PRO A 200 -9.49 20.09 5.69
CA PRO A 200 -10.62 20.58 6.47
C PRO A 200 -10.50 22.08 6.75
N GLU A 201 -11.63 22.73 7.00
CA GLU A 201 -11.65 24.15 7.33
C GLU A 201 -10.92 24.40 8.66
N ASN A 202 -11.07 23.47 9.62
CA ASN A 202 -10.43 23.53 10.94
C ASN A 202 -9.18 22.63 10.97
N LEU A 203 -8.01 23.25 10.82
CA LEU A 203 -6.74 22.53 10.91
C LEU A 203 -6.30 22.38 12.37
N PRO A 204 -5.77 21.20 12.78
CA PRO A 204 -5.33 20.94 14.15
C PRO A 204 -4.03 21.67 14.52
N MET A 205 -3.33 22.28 13.55
CA MET A 205 -1.99 22.85 13.73
C MET A 205 -1.76 24.10 12.86
N THR A 206 -0.49 24.40 12.55
CA THR A 206 -0.06 25.58 11.77
C THR A 206 -0.85 25.75 10.48
N THR A 207 -1.08 27.00 10.10
CA THR A 207 -1.72 27.38 8.82
C THR A 207 -0.90 26.96 7.60
N GLU A 208 0.37 26.61 7.79
CA GLU A 208 1.28 26.17 6.73
C GLU A 208 0.88 24.84 6.10
N LEU A 209 0.15 23.98 6.81
CA LEU A 209 -0.41 22.78 6.21
C LEU A 209 -1.32 23.09 5.02
N LYS A 210 -1.97 24.27 4.98
CA LYS A 210 -2.77 24.72 3.81
C LYS A 210 -1.97 24.77 2.52
N ASN A 211 -0.64 24.85 2.59
CA ASN A 211 0.19 24.78 1.40
C ASN A 211 0.11 23.41 0.69
N ALA A 212 -0.41 22.36 1.35
CA ALA A 212 -0.63 21.06 0.70
C ALA A 212 -1.63 21.16 -0.46
N GLU A 213 -2.62 22.07 -0.38
CA GLU A 213 -3.60 22.31 -1.44
C GLU A 213 -2.98 22.92 -2.71
N LYS A 214 -1.74 23.43 -2.63
CA LYS A 214 -0.97 23.94 -3.78
C LYS A 214 -0.18 22.83 -4.49
N TRP A 215 -0.12 21.63 -3.92
CA TRP A 215 0.54 20.50 -4.55
C TRP A 215 -0.30 19.99 -5.72
N GLY A 216 0.35 19.75 -6.86
CA GLY A 216 -0.30 19.24 -8.07
C GLY A 216 0.08 17.78 -8.36
N HIS A 217 -0.87 17.03 -8.92
CA HIS A 217 -0.68 15.65 -9.38
C HIS A 217 -0.21 14.69 -8.28
N ILE A 218 -0.73 14.88 -7.07
CA ILE A 218 -0.46 14.02 -5.92
C ILE A 218 -1.18 12.69 -6.11
N LYS A 219 -0.43 11.60 -5.94
CA LYS A 219 -0.95 10.25 -6.05
C LYS A 219 -1.20 9.60 -4.71
N ASP A 220 -0.46 9.98 -3.67
CA ASP A 220 -0.69 9.51 -2.31
C ASP A 220 -0.28 10.57 -1.29
N VAL A 221 -0.86 10.50 -0.10
CA VAL A 221 -0.50 11.36 1.03
C VAL A 221 -0.50 10.51 2.29
N GLU A 222 0.34 10.89 3.24
CA GLU A 222 0.28 10.36 4.60
C GLU A 222 0.23 11.50 5.60
N VAL A 223 -0.55 11.26 6.65
CA VAL A 223 -0.84 12.25 7.69
C VAL A 223 -0.26 11.74 8.99
N PHE A 224 0.44 12.59 9.71
CA PHE A 224 0.95 12.31 11.04
C PHE A 224 0.71 13.51 11.94
N ARG A 225 0.99 13.35 13.25
CA ARG A 225 0.64 14.32 14.30
C ARG A 225 0.85 15.78 13.96
N ASP A 226 2.00 16.10 13.36
CA ASP A 226 2.46 17.46 13.13
C ASP A 226 2.76 17.73 11.63
N GLY A 227 2.20 16.96 10.71
CA GLY A 227 2.49 17.18 9.30
C GLY A 227 1.80 16.25 8.30
N ILE A 228 2.09 16.55 7.03
CA ILE A 228 1.62 15.83 5.85
C ILE A 228 2.84 15.58 4.96
N VAL A 229 2.94 14.36 4.44
CA VAL A 229 3.85 14.03 3.35
C VAL A 229 3.03 13.64 2.13
N GLY A 230 3.44 14.13 0.96
CA GLY A 230 2.76 13.87 -0.31
C GLY A 230 3.69 13.22 -1.32
N LEU A 231 3.19 12.26 -2.09
CA LEU A 231 3.91 11.63 -3.19
C LEU A 231 3.25 12.04 -4.51
N ARG A 232 4.03 12.67 -5.39
CA ARG A 232 3.59 13.03 -6.74
C ARG A 232 3.73 11.86 -7.70
N ASN A 233 2.94 11.87 -8.77
CA ASN A 233 2.97 10.86 -9.84
C ASN A 233 4.38 10.59 -10.44
N ASP A 234 5.28 11.57 -10.42
CA ASP A 234 6.64 11.44 -10.94
C ASP A 234 7.66 10.86 -9.93
N GLY A 235 7.22 10.60 -8.70
CA GLY A 235 8.05 10.09 -7.61
C GLY A 235 8.64 11.15 -6.71
N THR A 236 8.33 12.44 -6.93
CA THR A 236 8.73 13.53 -6.04
C THR A 236 7.97 13.46 -4.72
N VAL A 237 8.69 13.61 -3.60
CA VAL A 237 8.11 13.64 -2.25
C VAL A 237 8.06 15.09 -1.75
N PHE A 238 6.89 15.51 -1.28
CA PHE A 238 6.67 16.78 -0.61
C PHE A 238 6.50 16.57 0.90
N PHE A 239 6.93 17.55 1.69
CA PHE A 239 6.78 17.52 3.15
C PHE A 239 6.25 18.87 3.64
N LEU A 240 5.26 18.83 4.52
CA LEU A 240 4.82 19.96 5.33
C LEU A 240 4.76 19.51 6.79
N GLY A 241 5.52 20.19 7.63
CA GLY A 241 5.63 19.95 9.06
C GLY A 241 6.54 21.01 9.68
N LYS A 242 7.02 20.78 10.90
CA LYS A 242 7.97 21.71 11.54
C LYS A 242 9.26 21.81 10.73
N GLU A 243 9.84 23.01 10.66
CA GLU A 243 11.04 23.31 9.87
C GLU A 243 12.23 22.39 10.21
N ASP A 244 12.49 22.19 11.50
CA ASP A 244 13.57 21.34 12.03
C ASP A 244 13.18 19.86 12.20
N ASP A 245 12.06 19.42 11.61
CA ASP A 245 11.64 18.02 11.73
C ASP A 245 12.54 17.12 10.88
N PRO A 246 13.24 16.12 11.47
CA PRO A 246 14.11 15.21 10.72
C PRO A 246 13.37 14.37 9.67
N LYS A 247 12.03 14.34 9.69
CA LYS A 247 11.23 13.72 8.63
C LYS A 247 11.31 14.48 7.30
N ASN A 248 11.74 15.76 7.30
CA ASN A 248 11.89 16.58 6.09
C ASN A 248 12.95 16.04 5.10
N GLU A 249 13.86 15.17 5.55
CA GLU A 249 14.85 14.47 4.71
C GLU A 249 14.18 13.71 3.55
N CYS A 250 12.91 13.32 3.71
CA CYS A 250 12.16 12.63 2.67
C CYS A 250 12.05 13.39 1.35
N MET A 251 12.14 14.72 1.36
CA MET A 251 12.11 15.54 0.14
C MET A 251 13.34 15.33 -0.77
N SER A 252 14.43 14.77 -0.23
CA SER A 252 15.64 14.46 -1.01
C SER A 252 15.56 13.14 -1.78
N TRP A 253 14.56 12.30 -1.47
CA TRP A 253 14.44 10.98 -2.05
C TRP A 253 14.09 11.01 -3.54
N GLN A 254 14.47 9.94 -4.23
CA GLN A 254 14.28 9.79 -5.67
C GLN A 254 13.64 8.43 -5.98
N ASP A 255 12.94 8.36 -7.11
CA ASP A 255 12.31 7.15 -7.62
C ASP A 255 11.34 6.48 -6.62
N ILE A 256 10.65 7.28 -5.81
CA ILE A 256 9.67 6.79 -4.84
C ILE A 256 8.37 6.41 -5.55
N ILE A 257 7.80 5.27 -5.18
CA ILE A 257 6.55 4.74 -5.73
C ILE A 257 5.47 4.52 -4.67
N SER A 258 5.84 4.49 -3.39
CA SER A 258 4.90 4.43 -2.27
C SER A 258 5.49 5.20 -1.10
N ILE A 259 4.63 5.91 -0.36
CA ILE A 259 4.98 6.53 0.91
C ILE A 259 4.08 5.96 1.99
N GLU A 260 4.60 5.82 3.20
CA GLU A 260 3.87 5.42 4.40
C GLU A 260 4.41 6.25 5.56
N ALA A 261 3.58 6.56 6.56
CA ALA A 261 4.05 7.28 7.74
C ALA A 261 3.52 6.64 9.02
N ASP A 262 4.40 6.60 10.03
CA ASP A 262 3.99 6.39 11.40
C ASP A 262 4.20 7.69 12.22
N ASN A 263 4.04 7.63 13.54
CA ASN A 263 4.23 8.80 14.41
C ASN A 263 5.64 9.42 14.38
N THR A 264 6.64 8.62 14.01
CA THR A 264 8.06 8.89 14.18
C THR A 264 8.78 9.03 12.85
N TYR A 265 8.37 8.23 11.87
CA TYR A 265 9.08 8.04 10.62
C TYR A 265 8.17 8.20 9.42
N ILE A 266 8.74 8.71 8.34
CA ILE A 266 8.22 8.55 6.98
C ILE A 266 9.04 7.45 6.33
N TYR A 267 8.37 6.62 5.55
CA TYR A 267 8.95 5.55 4.76
C TYR A 267 8.68 5.79 3.28
N GLY A 268 9.67 5.57 2.44
CA GLY A 268 9.56 5.65 0.99
C GLY A 268 10.00 4.34 0.34
N LEU A 269 9.12 3.66 -0.38
CA LEU A 269 9.49 2.51 -1.21
C LEU A 269 9.94 3.02 -2.57
N SER A 270 11.14 2.64 -3.00
CA SER A 270 11.67 2.98 -4.32
C SER A 270 11.31 1.96 -5.39
N LYS A 271 11.39 2.39 -6.66
CA LYS A 271 11.25 1.49 -7.84
C LYS A 271 12.18 0.27 -7.78
N ASN A 272 13.33 0.37 -7.13
CA ASN A 272 14.32 -0.70 -7.01
C ASN A 272 14.13 -1.58 -5.75
N GLY A 273 13.03 -1.43 -5.01
CA GLY A 273 12.71 -2.29 -3.88
C GLY A 273 13.52 -2.00 -2.61
N LYS A 274 14.13 -0.81 -2.51
CA LYS A 274 14.72 -0.29 -1.27
C LYS A 274 13.73 0.59 -0.53
N ILE A 275 13.77 0.52 0.80
CA ILE A 275 13.04 1.41 1.70
C ILE A 275 13.97 2.54 2.15
N PHE A 276 13.52 3.78 1.98
CA PHE A 276 14.09 4.97 2.61
C PHE A 276 13.32 5.29 3.88
N VAL A 277 14.02 5.81 4.89
CA VAL A 277 13.44 6.13 6.21
C VAL A 277 13.90 7.52 6.62
N ALA A 278 12.96 8.44 6.90
CA ALA A 278 13.25 9.79 7.38
C ALA A 278 12.60 9.95 8.76
N GLY A 279 13.26 10.68 9.65
CA GLY A 279 12.84 10.84 11.04
C GLY A 279 13.82 10.24 12.04
N ASN A 280 13.58 10.49 13.33
CA ASN A 280 14.48 10.04 14.38
C ASN A 280 13.75 9.86 15.72
N CYS A 281 14.14 8.84 16.47
CA CYS A 281 13.78 8.71 17.88
C CYS A 281 14.90 8.07 18.70
N LYS A 282 14.72 8.07 20.02
CA LYS A 282 15.59 7.33 20.94
C LYS A 282 15.56 5.83 20.59
N LYS A 283 16.70 5.15 20.68
CA LYS A 283 16.86 3.72 20.32
C LYS A 283 15.81 2.79 20.95
N ILE A 284 15.42 3.05 22.20
CA ILE A 284 14.42 2.21 22.91
C ILE A 284 13.00 2.34 22.34
N LEU A 285 12.69 3.47 21.70
CA LEU A 285 11.41 3.72 21.04
C LEU A 285 11.38 3.20 19.61
N ASP A 286 12.55 3.00 18.99
CA ASP A 286 12.63 2.61 17.57
C ASP A 286 11.98 1.25 17.29
N LYS A 287 12.19 0.28 18.18
CA LYS A 287 11.63 -1.08 18.05
C LYS A 287 11.99 -1.77 16.71
N GLY A 288 13.16 -1.45 16.15
CA GLY A 288 13.69 -2.01 14.90
C GLY A 288 13.11 -1.37 13.64
N ARG A 289 12.32 -0.29 13.77
CA ARG A 289 11.67 0.38 12.65
C ARG A 289 12.68 0.98 11.66
N LYS A 290 13.78 1.55 12.15
CA LYS A 290 14.87 2.04 11.27
C LYS A 290 15.56 0.93 10.49
N ASP A 291 15.59 -0.29 11.02
CA ASP A 291 16.22 -1.44 10.35
C ASP A 291 15.44 -1.87 9.09
N SER A 292 14.23 -1.34 8.86
CA SER A 292 13.52 -1.52 7.59
C SER A 292 14.28 -0.97 6.38
N ALA A 293 15.19 0.00 6.57
CA ALA A 293 16.09 0.48 5.53
C ALA A 293 17.08 -0.61 5.03
N LEU A 294 17.30 -1.65 5.84
CA LEU A 294 18.16 -2.79 5.50
C LEU A 294 17.40 -3.88 4.73
N TRP A 295 16.08 -3.77 4.62
CA TRP A 295 15.29 -4.70 3.83
C TRP A 295 15.48 -4.42 2.34
N ASN A 296 15.60 -5.47 1.54
CA ASN A 296 15.85 -5.39 0.11
C ASN A 296 14.77 -6.16 -0.65
N ASN A 297 14.63 -5.88 -1.94
CA ASN A 297 13.69 -6.56 -2.83
C ASN A 297 12.24 -6.44 -2.34
N ILE A 298 11.89 -5.30 -1.74
CA ILE A 298 10.55 -5.05 -1.21
C ILE A 298 9.58 -4.74 -2.34
N MET A 299 8.38 -5.32 -2.30
CA MET A 299 7.33 -5.18 -3.31
C MET A 299 6.25 -4.18 -2.91
N LEU A 300 5.93 -4.09 -1.62
CA LEU A 300 4.98 -3.12 -1.06
C LEU A 300 5.22 -2.95 0.44
N ILE A 301 4.81 -1.79 0.97
CA ILE A 301 4.91 -1.40 2.38
C ILE A 301 3.55 -0.93 2.89
N SER A 302 3.34 -0.98 4.20
CA SER A 302 2.23 -0.32 4.89
C SER A 302 2.57 -0.07 6.35
N CYS A 303 2.05 1.01 6.93
CA CYS A 303 2.30 1.37 8.32
C CYS A 303 1.04 1.35 9.19
N ASN A 304 1.24 1.01 10.47
CA ASN A 304 0.36 1.49 11.53
C ASN A 304 1.04 2.66 12.25
N LYS A 305 0.43 3.19 13.31
CA LYS A 305 0.97 4.32 14.08
C LYS A 305 2.36 4.11 14.71
N ALA A 306 2.86 2.87 14.80
CA ALA A 306 4.10 2.54 15.51
C ALA A 306 4.89 1.38 14.88
N GLY A 307 4.73 1.15 13.58
CA GLY A 307 5.33 0.00 12.91
C GLY A 307 5.18 0.04 11.40
N ILE A 308 6.06 -0.69 10.73
CA ILE A 308 6.10 -0.88 9.28
C ILE A 308 6.04 -2.36 8.97
N GLY A 309 5.12 -2.72 8.07
CA GLY A 309 5.07 -4.03 7.41
C GLY A 309 5.49 -3.92 5.96
N ALA A 310 6.06 -5.00 5.43
CA ALA A 310 6.45 -5.10 4.03
C ALA A 310 6.29 -6.53 3.52
N VAL A 311 6.14 -6.69 2.21
CA VAL A 311 6.23 -7.98 1.52
C VAL A 311 7.37 -7.91 0.52
N ASP A 312 8.26 -8.91 0.50
CA ASP A 312 9.37 -8.99 -0.44
C ASP A 312 9.01 -9.75 -1.74
N GLU A 313 9.96 -9.81 -2.68
CA GLU A 313 9.84 -10.51 -3.96
C GLU A 313 9.61 -12.03 -3.82
N GLU A 314 9.89 -12.62 -2.66
CA GLU A 314 9.61 -14.04 -2.37
C GLU A 314 8.21 -14.22 -1.76
N GLY A 315 7.50 -13.11 -1.49
CA GLY A 315 6.21 -13.12 -0.84
C GLY A 315 6.28 -13.30 0.67
N LYS A 316 7.45 -13.08 1.29
CA LYS A 316 7.60 -13.13 2.74
C LYS A 316 7.17 -11.80 3.35
N PHE A 317 6.37 -11.89 4.41
CA PHE A 317 5.96 -10.75 5.22
C PHE A 317 7.01 -10.41 6.28
N LEU A 318 7.41 -9.13 6.32
CA LEU A 318 8.36 -8.54 7.25
C LEU A 318 7.62 -7.50 8.10
N PHE A 319 7.94 -7.43 9.40
CA PHE A 319 7.34 -6.43 10.29
C PHE A 319 8.29 -5.94 11.39
N ALA A 320 8.44 -4.62 11.49
CA ALA A 320 9.19 -3.93 12.54
C ALA A 320 8.30 -2.93 13.28
N GLY A 321 8.56 -2.70 14.57
CA GLY A 321 7.71 -1.87 15.41
C GLY A 321 6.72 -2.64 16.27
N THR A 322 5.65 -1.96 16.67
CA THR A 322 4.66 -2.41 17.66
C THR A 322 3.33 -2.73 17.00
N ILE A 323 2.73 -3.84 17.40
CA ILE A 323 1.40 -4.28 16.97
C ILE A 323 0.70 -4.91 18.17
N SER A 324 -0.60 -4.67 18.34
CA SER A 324 -1.39 -5.35 19.37
C SER A 324 -1.52 -6.85 19.09
N GLY A 325 -1.46 -7.67 20.15
CA GLY A 325 -1.57 -9.12 20.05
C GLY A 325 -0.23 -9.85 19.93
N ASP A 326 -0.28 -11.09 19.45
CA ASP A 326 0.89 -11.95 19.32
C ASP A 326 1.56 -11.72 17.97
N LYS A 327 2.57 -10.83 17.95
CA LYS A 327 3.32 -10.46 16.74
C LYS A 327 3.83 -11.69 15.97
N ALA A 328 4.32 -12.72 16.65
CA ALA A 328 4.90 -13.88 15.98
C ALA A 328 3.82 -14.67 15.22
N LYS A 329 2.68 -14.92 15.87
CA LYS A 329 1.55 -15.62 15.23
C LYS A 329 0.91 -14.81 14.10
N ILE A 330 0.84 -13.48 14.24
CA ILE A 330 0.35 -12.61 13.16
C ILE A 330 1.26 -12.72 11.95
N VAL A 331 2.59 -12.62 12.12
CA VAL A 331 3.56 -12.73 11.02
C VAL A 331 3.53 -14.13 10.38
N GLU A 332 3.41 -15.19 11.18
CA GLU A 332 3.25 -16.56 10.67
C GLU A 332 1.99 -16.69 9.83
N ALA A 333 0.86 -16.20 10.34
CA ALA A 333 -0.41 -16.17 9.61
C ALA A 333 -0.30 -15.41 8.29
N CYS A 334 0.40 -14.27 8.26
CA CYS A 334 0.63 -13.50 7.03
C CYS A 334 1.42 -14.31 5.99
N ASN A 335 2.54 -14.91 6.40
CA ASN A 335 3.43 -15.66 5.51
C ASN A 335 2.75 -16.86 4.80
N ASN A 336 1.66 -17.39 5.37
CA ASN A 336 0.88 -18.44 4.75
C ASN A 336 0.08 -17.98 3.51
N TYR A 337 -0.15 -16.66 3.37
CA TYR A 337 -1.00 -16.11 2.32
C TYR A 337 -0.33 -15.02 1.47
N THR A 338 0.74 -14.37 1.93
CA THR A 338 1.36 -13.24 1.19
C THR A 338 1.99 -13.63 -0.14
N SER A 339 2.36 -14.90 -0.33
CA SER A 339 2.88 -15.39 -1.62
C SER A 339 1.89 -15.21 -2.77
N VAL A 340 0.58 -15.17 -2.50
CA VAL A 340 -0.45 -14.95 -3.54
C VAL A 340 -0.35 -13.57 -4.17
N LEU A 341 0.12 -12.56 -3.42
CA LEU A 341 0.29 -11.19 -3.93
C LEU A 341 1.35 -11.12 -5.03
N ILE A 342 2.38 -11.96 -4.95
CA ILE A 342 3.49 -11.95 -5.90
C ILE A 342 3.19 -12.82 -7.12
N GLN A 343 2.42 -13.89 -6.95
CA GLN A 343 2.09 -14.83 -8.02
C GLN A 343 1.01 -14.31 -8.99
N GLY A 344 0.11 -13.43 -8.53
CA GLY A 344 -1.00 -12.85 -9.30
C GLY A 344 -0.74 -11.47 -9.92
N ALA A 345 0.47 -10.91 -9.78
CA ALA A 345 0.82 -9.58 -10.27
C ALA A 345 1.47 -9.55 -11.67
#